data_AF-A0A958MSQ5-F1
#
_entry.id   AF-A0A958MSQ5-F1
#
_cell.length_a   1.000
_cell.length_b   1.000
_cell.length_c   1.000
_cell.angle_alpha   90.00
_cell.angle_beta   90.00
_cell.angle_gamma   90.00
#
_symmetry.space_group_name_H-M   'P 1'
#
loop_
_entity.id
_entity.type
_entity.pdbx_description
1 polymer ?
#
loop_
_entity_poly.entity_id
_entity_poly.type
_entity_poly.pdbx_seq_one_letter_code
_entity_poly.pdbx_strand_id
1 'polypeptide(L)' 'MKLGSLKSAKSRDGELIVVSKDNKMAVKAGNIAPSLREAVENWSQT' A
#
# COMPACT_ATOMS: atom_id res chain seq x y z
N MET A 1 -7.85 4.65 -8.73
CA MET A 1 -7.41 3.73 -7.65
C MET A 1 -7.04 4.58 -6.44
N LYS A 2 -7.17 4.07 -5.22
CA LYS A 2 -6.73 4.76 -4.00
C LYS A 2 -5.71 3.89 -3.30
N LEU A 3 -4.64 4.48 -2.78
CA LEU A 3 -3.63 3.78 -1.99
C LEU A 3 -3.79 4.14 -0.53
N GLY A 4 -3.49 3.19 0.34
CA GLY A 4 -3.48 3.39 1.78
C GLY A 4 -2.38 2.57 2.45
N SER A 5 -2.12 2.90 3.70
CA SER A 5 -1.23 2.15 4.57
C SER A 5 -2.02 1.60 5.74
N LEU A 6 -2.03 0.28 5.92
CA LEU A 6 -2.54 -0.34 7.13
C LEU A 6 -1.47 -0.35 8.21
N LYS A 7 -1.87 -0.03 9.44
CA LYS A 7 -0.99 -0.15 10.59
C LYS A 7 -0.58 -1.62 10.74
N SER A 8 0.72 -1.87 10.75
CA SER A 8 1.30 -3.20 10.97
C SER A 8 2.14 -3.18 12.25
N ALA A 9 2.14 -4.28 12.99
CA ALA A 9 3.01 -4.43 14.16
C ALA A 9 4.47 -4.67 13.77
N LYS A 10 4.72 -5.09 12.52
CA LYS A 10 6.04 -5.50 12.02
C LYS A 10 6.80 -4.37 11.31
N SER A 11 6.10 -3.35 10.83
CA SER A 11 6.68 -2.27 10.03
C SER A 11 6.16 -0.92 10.50
N ARG A 12 7.08 0.04 10.69
CA ARG A 12 6.75 1.43 11.06
C ARG A 12 5.97 2.14 9.95
N ASP A 13 6.30 1.84 8.71
CA ASP A 13 5.70 2.49 7.53
C ASP A 13 4.36 1.81 7.11
N GLY A 14 3.96 0.76 7.84
CA GLY A 14 2.74 0.01 7.59
C GLY A 14 2.84 -0.95 6.41
N GLU A 15 1.69 -1.50 6.02
CA GLU A 15 1.53 -2.37 4.84
C GLU A 15 0.77 -1.64 3.75
N LEU A 16 1.28 -1.68 2.51
CA LEU A 16 0.61 -1.10 1.36
C LEU A 16 -0.68 -1.83 1.02
N ILE A 17 -1.76 -1.08 0.85
CA ILE A 17 -3.04 -1.57 0.36
C ILE A 17 -3.57 -0.73 -0.81
N VAL A 18 -4.30 -1.40 -1.69
CA VAL A 18 -5.14 -0.76 -2.71
C VAL A 18 -6.58 -0.80 -2.22
N VAL A 19 -7.23 0.35 -2.22
CA VAL A 19 -8.61 0.51 -1.76
C VAL A 19 -9.53 0.70 -2.97
N SER A 20 -10.67 0.02 -2.94
CA SER A 20 -11.72 0.13 -3.94
C SER A 20 -12.30 1.56 -3.99
N LYS A 21 -12.88 1.96 -5.12
CA LYS A 21 -13.42 3.32 -5.29
C LYS A 21 -14.49 3.66 -4.25
N ASP A 22 -15.29 2.67 -3.88
CA ASP A 22 -16.37 2.72 -2.89
C ASP A 22 -15.91 2.57 -1.44
N ASN A 23 -14.60 2.46 -1.19
CA ASN A 23 -13.98 2.30 0.14
C ASN A 23 -14.44 1.08 0.95
N LYS A 24 -15.11 0.10 0.33
CA LYS A 24 -15.62 -1.09 1.03
C LYS A 24 -14.61 -2.24 1.08
N MET A 25 -13.66 -2.25 0.16
CA MET A 25 -12.69 -3.33 0.03
C MET A 25 -11.27 -2.77 -0.03
N ALA A 26 -10.35 -3.50 0.59
CA ALA A 26 -8.93 -3.24 0.53
C ALA A 26 -8.18 -4.54 0.30
N VAL A 27 -7.20 -4.53 -0.59
CA VAL A 27 -6.33 -5.67 -0.89
C VAL A 27 -4.88 -5.28 -0.62
N LYS A 28 -4.14 -6.19 0.03
CA LYS A 28 -2.70 -5.99 0.29
C LYS A 28 -1.92 -6.04 -1.00
N ALA A 29 -1.11 -5.02 -1.25
CA ALA A 29 -0.26 -4.91 -2.43
C ALA A 29 1.24 -5.04 -2.10
N GLY A 30 1.55 -5.78 -1.02
CA GLY A 30 2.93 -6.04 -0.56
C GLY A 30 3.83 -6.72 -1.60
N ASN A 31 3.24 -7.41 -2.58
CA ASN A 31 3.98 -8.07 -3.66
C ASN A 31 4.49 -7.09 -4.73
N ILE A 32 3.96 -5.86 -4.78
CA ILE A 32 4.41 -4.79 -5.68
C ILE A 32 5.42 -3.92 -4.95
N ALA A 33 5.04 -3.43 -3.77
CA ALA A 33 5.92 -2.71 -2.86
C ALA A 33 5.51 -2.99 -1.41
N PRO A 34 6.47 -3.13 -0.48
CA PRO A 34 6.20 -3.47 0.91
C PRO A 34 5.49 -2.34 1.67
N SER A 35 5.66 -1.09 1.26
CA SER A 35 5.05 0.09 1.89
C SER A 35 4.64 1.16 0.85
N LEU A 36 3.76 2.07 1.26
CA LEU A 36 3.35 3.21 0.43
C LEU A 36 4.52 4.14 0.11
N ARG A 37 5.45 4.30 1.06
CA ARG A 37 6.65 5.10 0.85
C ARG A 37 7.46 4.56 -0.32
N GLU A 38 7.78 3.27 -0.28
CA GLU A 38 8.61 2.62 -1.31
C GLU A 38 7.91 2.65 -2.69
N ALA A 39 6.59 2.49 -2.72
CA ALA A 39 5.81 2.61 -3.95
C ALA A 39 5.91 4.00 -4.58
N VAL A 40 5.88 5.07 -3.78
CA VAL A 40 5.99 6.44 -4.28
C VAL A 40 7.43 6.78 -4.68
N GLU A 41 8.41 6.31 -3.90
CA GLU A 41 9.84 6.50 -4.21
C GLU A 41 10.25 5.80 -5.52
N ASN A 42 9.66 4.63 -5.83
CA ASN A 42 9.98 3.82 -7.02
C ASN A 42 8.84 3.78 -8.06
N TRP A 43 7.96 4.78 -8.10
CA TRP A 43 6.71 4.76 -8.88
C TRP A 43 6.89 4.44 -10.37
N SER A 44 8.02 4.82 -10.97
CA SER A 44 8.30 4.57 -12.40
C SER A 44 8.86 3.17 -12.68
N GLN A 45 9.26 2.43 -11.64
CA GLN A 45 9.88 1.10 -11.72
C GLN A 45 9.01 -0.01 -11.13
N THR A 46 7.86 0.35 -10.53
CA THR A 46 6.84 -0.58 -10.01
C THR A 46 5.68 -0.73 -10.97
#